data_AF-A0A319D2M0-F1
#
_entry.id   AF-A0A319D2M0-F1
#
_cell.length_a   1.000
_cell.length_b   1.000
_cell.length_c   1.000
_cell.angle_alpha   90.00
_cell.angle_beta   90.00
_cell.angle_gamma   90.00
#
_symmetry.space_group_name_H-M   'P 1'
#
loop_
_entity.id
_entity.type
_entity.pdbx_description
1 polymer ?
#
loop_
_entity_poly.entity_id
_entity_poly.type
_entity_poly.pdbx_seq_one_letter_code
_entity_poly.pdbx_strand_id
1 'polypeptide(L)'
;LQKTLSSRHLTMIAIGGSISMGLWLGSGTSLKNEGPVAIVLGYALAGSISIGEMAIMYPLPSAFVQWTEKFICRSAAFALGWSYCFYFIIAVANEIQAVLTVLSFWANAVPKAAW
;
A
#
# COMPACT_ATOMS: atom_id res chain seq x y z
N LEU A 1 -17.41 -22.45 3.60
CA LEU A 1 -16.06 -21.84 3.69
C LEU A 1 -15.70 -21.68 5.17
N GLN A 2 -14.89 -22.58 5.72
CA GLN A 2 -14.42 -22.44 7.10
C GLN A 2 -13.52 -21.20 7.19
N LYS A 3 -13.89 -20.22 8.01
CA LYS A 3 -13.02 -19.08 8.35
C LYS A 3 -11.93 -19.58 9.29
N THR A 4 -10.86 -20.13 8.74
CA THR A 4 -9.70 -20.66 9.48
C THR A 4 -8.86 -19.56 10.13
N LEU A 5 -9.03 -18.30 9.72
CA LEU A 5 -8.37 -17.14 10.31
C LEU A 5 -9.31 -16.38 11.25
N SER A 6 -8.88 -16.26 12.52
CA SER A 6 -9.52 -15.41 13.50
C SER A 6 -9.47 -13.94 13.06
N SER A 7 -10.52 -13.18 13.41
CA SER A 7 -10.61 -11.73 13.11
C SER A 7 -9.36 -10.96 13.54
N ARG A 8 -8.71 -11.38 14.64
CA ARG A 8 -7.48 -10.75 15.14
C ARG A 8 -6.31 -10.90 14.17
N HIS A 9 -6.14 -12.07 13.55
CA HIS A 9 -5.08 -12.31 12.57
C HIS A 9 -5.31 -11.50 11.30
N LEU A 10 -6.56 -11.39 10.85
CA LEU A 10 -6.91 -10.57 9.69
C LEU A 10 -6.63 -9.09 9.95
N THR A 11 -6.99 -8.57 11.12
CA THR A 11 -6.67 -7.18 11.49
C THR A 11 -5.17 -6.96 11.61
N MET A 12 -4.41 -7.91 12.17
CA MET A 12 -2.95 -7.80 12.25
C MET A 12 -2.28 -7.77 10.87
N ILE A 13 -2.75 -8.60 9.92
CA ILE A 13 -2.27 -8.59 8.53
C ILE A 13 -2.63 -7.26 7.86
N ALA A 14 -3.85 -6.75 8.09
CA ALA A 14 -4.28 -5.47 7.53
C ALA A 14 -3.43 -4.30 8.06
N ILE A 15 -3.13 -4.27 9.36
CA ILE A 15 -2.26 -3.26 9.96
C ILE A 15 -0.84 -3.37 9.38
N GLY A 16 -0.29 -4.58 9.31
CA GLY A 16 1.02 -4.83 8.73
C GLY A 16 1.13 -4.43 7.26
N GLY A 17 0.08 -4.64 6.46
CA GLY A 17 0.02 -4.19 5.07
C GLY A 17 -0.18 -2.68 4.91
N SER A 18 -0.82 -2.02 5.88
CA SER A 18 -1.06 -0.57 5.84
C SER A 18 0.15 0.28 6.22
N ILE A 19 1.06 -0.25 7.04
CA ILE A 19 2.29 0.42 7.47
C ILE A 19 3.41 0.01 6.52
N SER A 20 3.63 0.79 5.46
CA SER A 20 4.66 0.52 4.44
C SER A 20 5.97 1.26 4.69
N MET A 21 7.03 0.84 4.00
CA MET A 21 8.34 1.49 4.06
C MET A 21 8.35 2.92 3.51
N GLY A 22 7.34 3.27 2.71
CA GLY A 22 7.08 4.64 2.25
C GLY A 22 6.84 5.62 3.39
N LEU A 23 6.24 5.18 4.51
CA LEU A 23 6.11 6.01 5.70
C LEU A 23 7.46 6.28 6.35
N TRP A 24 8.39 5.31 6.35
CA TRP A 24 9.69 5.44 6.99
C TRP A 24 10.69 6.26 6.18
N LEU A 25 10.83 5.97 4.88
CA LEU A 25 11.77 6.69 4.00
C LEU A 25 11.21 8.00 3.47
N GLY A 26 9.89 8.06 3.24
CA GLY A 26 9.21 9.23 2.71
C GLY A 26 8.94 10.31 3.76
N SER A 27 8.64 9.94 5.01
CA SER A 27 8.32 10.96 6.04
C SER A 27 9.49 11.90 6.32
N GLY A 28 10.74 11.41 6.33
CA GLY A 28 11.91 12.24 6.58
C GLY A 28 12.18 13.26 5.48
N THR A 29 11.99 12.87 4.21
CA THR A 29 12.18 13.76 3.06
C THR A 29 11.00 14.72 2.90
N SER A 30 9.77 14.24 3.06
CA SER A 30 8.57 15.08 3.06
C SER A 30 8.59 16.10 4.20
N LEU A 31 9.07 15.74 5.40
CA LEU A 31 9.08 16.66 6.54
C LEU A 31 10.08 17.79 6.34
N LYS A 32 11.23 17.46 5.75
CA LYS A 32 12.27 18.43 5.41
C LYS A 32 11.84 19.41 4.31
N ASN A 33 11.09 18.93 3.32
CA ASN A 33 10.75 19.72 2.13
C ASN A 33 9.41 20.47 2.27
N GLU A 34 8.40 19.86 2.87
CA GLU A 34 7.02 20.35 2.83
C GLU A 34 6.53 20.90 4.18
N GLY A 35 7.29 20.65 5.25
CA GLY A 35 6.96 21.08 6.61
C GLY A 35 5.89 20.22 7.30
N PRO A 36 5.75 20.35 8.63
CA PRO A 36 4.92 19.45 9.44
C PRO A 36 3.41 19.54 9.15
N VAL A 37 2.94 20.73 8.73
CA VAL A 37 1.52 20.97 8.44
C VAL A 37 1.08 20.24 7.17
N ALA A 38 1.93 20.22 6.13
CA ALA A 38 1.63 19.57 4.85
C ALA A 38 1.46 18.06 5.01
N ILE A 39 2.28 17.42 5.84
CA ILE A 39 2.19 15.96 6.10
C ILE A 39 0.87 15.59 6.78
N VAL A 40 0.46 16.35 7.80
CA VAL A 40 -0.78 16.06 8.53
C VAL A 40 -1.99 16.23 7.63
N LEU A 41 -2.01 17.30 6.83
CA LEU A 41 -3.07 17.54 5.84
C LEU A 41 -3.08 16.45 4.75
N GLY A 42 -1.92 16.07 4.23
CA GLY A 42 -1.80 14.99 3.24
C GLY A 42 -2.34 13.66 3.78
N TYR A 43 -2.01 13.31 5.03
CA TYR A 43 -2.52 12.10 5.67
C TYR A 43 -4.03 12.15 5.91
N ALA A 44 -4.55 13.29 6.38
CA ALA A 44 -5.98 13.47 6.60
C ALA A 44 -6.79 13.37 5.30
N LEU A 45 -6.30 13.97 4.22
CA LEU A 45 -6.94 13.90 2.90
C LEU A 45 -6.88 12.48 2.33
N ALA A 46 -5.73 11.81 2.39
CA ALA A 46 -5.60 10.44 1.91
C ALA A 46 -6.51 9.46 2.67
N GLY A 47 -6.66 9.64 3.99
CA GLY A 47 -7.56 8.82 4.82
C GLY A 47 -9.06 9.10 4.59
N SER A 48 -9.41 10.29 4.08
CA SER A 48 -10.81 10.68 3.87
C SER A 48 -11.47 10.06 2.63
N ILE A 49 -10.72 9.33 1.80
CA ILE A 49 -11.24 8.76 0.56
C ILE A 49 -12.18 7.59 0.88
N SER A 50 -13.50 7.82 0.70
CA SER A 50 -14.64 7.00 1.13
C SER A 50 -14.81 5.63 0.45
N ILE A 51 -13.76 4.80 0.45
CA ILE A 51 -13.85 3.40 0.02
C ILE A 51 -14.50 2.53 1.12
N GLY A 52 -14.44 2.99 2.38
CA GLY A 52 -14.99 2.28 3.54
C GLY A 52 -16.51 2.08 3.51
N GLU A 53 -17.27 3.01 2.92
CA GLU A 53 -18.74 2.88 2.85
C GLU A 53 -19.16 1.79 1.87
N MET A 54 -18.45 1.65 0.74
CA MET A 54 -18.66 0.54 -0.20
C MET A 54 -18.28 -0.82 0.40
N ALA A 55 -17.25 -0.85 1.26
CA ALA A 55 -16.81 -2.06 1.98
C ALA A 55 -17.89 -2.62 2.92
N ILE A 56 -18.70 -1.75 3.52
CA ILE A 56 -19.78 -2.14 4.44
C ILE A 56 -21.01 -2.63 3.66
N MET A 57 -21.36 -1.97 2.55
CA MET A 57 -22.54 -2.35 1.75
C MET A 57 -22.37 -3.65 0.94
N TYR A 58 -21.18 -3.93 0.43
CA TYR A 58 -20.93 -5.10 -0.42
C TYR A 58 -19.67 -5.88 -0.02
N PRO A 59 -19.75 -6.73 1.02
CA PRO A 59 -18.61 -7.53 1.47
C PRO A 59 -18.31 -8.68 0.49
N LEU A 60 -17.53 -8.37 -0.55
CA LEU A 60 -17.06 -9.33 -1.56
C LEU A 60 -15.57 -9.66 -1.33
N PRO A 61 -15.15 -10.93 -1.50
CA PRO A 61 -13.78 -11.38 -1.24
C PRO A 61 -12.71 -10.81 -2.20
N SER A 62 -13.09 -10.20 -3.33
CA SER A 62 -12.22 -9.31 -4.12
C SER A 62 -12.92 -8.00 -4.46
N ALA A 63 -13.15 -7.24 -3.40
CA ALA A 63 -13.88 -5.97 -3.38
C ALA A 63 -13.57 -5.05 -4.59
N PHE A 64 -12.33 -4.64 -4.79
CA PHE A 64 -12.01 -3.59 -5.78
C PHE A 64 -12.33 -3.93 -7.23
N VAL A 65 -11.88 -5.11 -7.70
CA VAL A 65 -12.09 -5.53 -9.10
C VAL A 65 -13.55 -5.91 -9.33
N GLN A 66 -14.19 -6.60 -8.38
CA GLN A 66 -15.60 -6.97 -8.50
C GLN A 66 -16.55 -5.78 -8.36
N TRP A 67 -16.24 -4.80 -7.51
CA TRP A 67 -17.01 -3.55 -7.44
C TRP A 67 -16.93 -2.79 -8.75
N THR A 68 -15.76 -2.69 -9.35
CA THR A 68 -15.61 -2.03 -10.67
C THR A 68 -16.38 -2.78 -11.75
N GLU A 69 -16.35 -4.10 -11.72
CA GLU A 69 -17.13 -4.92 -12.66
C GLU A 69 -18.63 -4.66 -12.54
N LYS A 70 -19.13 -4.50 -11.30
CA LYS A 70 -20.54 -4.31 -11.00
C LYS A 70 -21.04 -2.87 -11.24
N PHE A 71 -20.22 -1.86 -10.97
CA PHE A 71 -20.63 -0.45 -11.03
C PHE A 71 -20.21 0.29 -12.30
N ILE A 72 -19.20 -0.20 -13.03
CA ILE A 72 -18.67 0.48 -14.22
C ILE A 72 -18.86 -0.39 -15.46
N CYS A 73 -17.95 -1.35 -15.69
CA CYS A 73 -18.02 -2.31 -16.80
C CYS A 73 -16.95 -3.40 -16.65
N ARG A 74 -17.15 -4.53 -17.34
CA ARG A 74 -16.21 -5.67 -17.37
C ARG A 74 -14.84 -5.29 -17.93
N SER A 75 -14.77 -4.38 -18.90
CA SER A 75 -13.50 -3.91 -19.49
C SER A 75 -12.69 -3.06 -18.51
N ALA A 76 -13.33 -2.14 -17.79
CA ALA A 76 -12.68 -1.36 -16.75
C ALA A 76 -12.18 -2.25 -15.60
N ALA A 77 -12.94 -3.29 -15.22
CA ALA A 77 -12.51 -4.25 -14.22
C ALA A 77 -11.25 -5.02 -14.65
N PHE A 78 -11.16 -5.43 -15.92
CA PHE A 78 -9.96 -6.07 -16.47
C PHE A 78 -8.75 -5.13 -16.45
N ALA A 79 -8.93 -3.88 -16.91
CA ALA A 79 -7.88 -2.87 -16.88
C ALA A 79 -7.38 -2.60 -15.45
N LEU A 80 -8.27 -2.41 -14.49
CA LEU A 80 -7.91 -2.19 -13.08
C LEU A 80 -7.22 -3.41 -12.46
N GLY A 81 -7.65 -4.63 -12.80
CA GLY A 81 -6.98 -5.85 -12.36
C GLY A 81 -5.52 -5.88 -12.81
N TRP A 82 -5.26 -5.52 -14.07
CA TRP A 82 -3.91 -5.46 -14.63
C TRP A 82 -3.09 -4.31 -14.03
N SER A 83 -3.69 -3.13 -13.83
CA SER A 83 -3.06 -2.01 -13.12
C SER A 83 -2.67 -2.37 -11.69
N TYR A 84 -3.51 -3.12 -10.98
CA TYR A 84 -3.22 -3.61 -9.63
C TYR A 84 -2.06 -4.61 -9.62
N CYS A 85 -2.01 -5.53 -10.60
CA CYS A 85 -0.88 -6.45 -10.73
C CYS A 85 0.44 -5.69 -10.91
N PHE A 86 0.49 -4.71 -11.82
CA PHE A 86 1.69 -3.90 -12.00
C PHE A 86 2.04 -3.06 -10.78
N TYR A 87 1.05 -2.50 -10.10
CA TYR A 87 1.26 -1.77 -8.85
C TYR A 87 1.98 -2.65 -7.82
N PHE A 88 1.54 -3.90 -7.63
CA PHE A 88 2.20 -4.81 -6.70
C PHE A 88 3.63 -5.18 -7.13
N ILE A 89 3.88 -5.37 -8.43
CA ILE A 89 5.25 -5.64 -8.95
C ILE A 89 6.17 -4.45 -8.67
N ILE A 90 5.72 -3.24 -8.97
CA ILE A 90 6.49 -2.01 -8.74
C ILE A 90 6.70 -1.77 -7.24
N ALA A 91 5.68 -2.04 -6.42
CA ALA A 91 5.78 -1.92 -4.97
C ALA A 91 6.86 -2.84 -4.39
N VAL A 92 6.92 -4.11 -4.82
CA VAL A 92 7.98 -5.04 -4.39
C VAL A 92 9.37 -4.54 -4.80
N ALA A 93 9.52 -4.06 -6.03
CA ALA A 93 10.79 -3.48 -6.48
C ALA A 93 11.20 -2.26 -5.63
N ASN A 94 10.24 -1.42 -5.25
CA ASN A 94 10.48 -0.26 -4.41
C ASN A 94 10.88 -0.64 -2.98
N GLU A 95 10.27 -1.68 -2.40
CA GLU A 95 10.66 -2.22 -1.08
C GLU A 95 12.11 -2.75 -1.09
N ILE A 96 12.55 -3.40 -2.18
CA ILE A 96 13.95 -3.85 -2.33
C ILE A 96 14.92 -2.66 -2.37
N GLN A 97 14.61 -1.63 -3.18
CA GLN A 97 15.44 -0.41 -3.25
C GLN A 97 15.54 0.31 -1.91
N ALA A 98 14.44 0.30 -1.16
CA ALA A 98 14.35 0.87 0.15
C ALA A 98 15.22 0.09 1.17
N VAL A 99 15.22 -1.24 1.13
CA VAL A 99 16.14 -2.08 1.94
C VAL A 99 17.61 -1.78 1.61
N LEU A 100 17.96 -1.65 0.33
CA LEU A 100 19.33 -1.28 -0.09
C LEU A 100 19.75 0.09 0.47
N THR A 101 18.82 1.06 0.50
CA THR A 101 19.08 2.40 1.06
C THR A 101 19.36 2.31 2.56
N VAL A 102 18.57 1.55 3.31
CA VAL A 102 18.77 1.35 4.76
C VAL A 102 20.08 0.61 5.04
N LEU A 103 20.40 -0.45 4.30
CA LEU A 103 21.66 -1.18 4.46
C LEU A 103 22.88 -0.30 4.18
N SER A 104 22.80 0.58 3.16
CA SER A 104 23.87 1.52 2.85
C SER A 104 24.12 2.56 3.94
N PHE A 105 23.13 2.85 4.80
CA PHE A 105 23.31 3.73 5.96
C PHE A 105 24.17 3.08 7.05
N TRP A 106 24.11 1.76 7.22
CA TRP A 106 24.79 1.03 8.31
C TRP A 106 26.10 0.35 7.88
N ALA A 107 26.23 -0.09 6.63
CA ALA A 107 27.41 -0.81 6.14
C ALA A 107 27.89 -0.25 4.79
N ASN A 108 28.96 0.54 4.81
CA ASN A 108 29.65 1.00 3.59
C ASN A 108 30.60 -0.06 2.99
N ALA A 109 30.71 -1.24 3.61
CA ALA A 109 31.77 -2.21 3.32
C ALA A 109 31.50 -3.12 2.11
N VAL A 110 30.27 -3.18 1.59
CA VAL A 110 29.89 -4.10 0.52
C VAL A 110 29.28 -3.33 -0.67
N PRO A 111 29.70 -3.60 -1.92
CA PRO A 111 29.17 -2.90 -3.10
C PRO A 111 27.66 -3.09 -3.25
N LYS A 112 26.95 -2.04 -3.68
CA LYS A 112 25.48 -2.06 -3.90
C LYS A 112 25.00 -3.15 -4.88
N ALA A 113 25.90 -3.71 -5.69
CA ALA A 113 25.60 -4.78 -6.65
C ALA A 113 25.78 -6.20 -6.08
N ALA A 114 26.34 -6.33 -4.86
CA ALA A 114 26.53 -7.62 -4.20
C ALA A 114 25.38 -7.99 -3.25
N TRP A 115 24.44 -7.05 -3.03
CA TRP A 115 23.17 -7.24 -2.31
C TRP A 115 22.02 -7.13 -3.30
#